data_AF-A0A1C6TFM8-F1
#
_entry.id   AF-A0A1C6TFM8-F1
#
_cell.length_a   1.000
_cell.length_b   1.000
_cell.length_c   1.000
_cell.angle_alpha   90.00
_cell.angle_beta   90.00
_cell.angle_gamma   90.00
#
_symmetry.space_group_name_H-M   'P 1'
#
loop_
_entity.id
_entity.type
_entity.pdbx_description
1 polymer ?
#
loop_
_entity_poly.entity_id
_entity_poly.type
_entity_poly.pdbx_seq_one_letter_code
_entity_poly.pdbx_strand_id
1 'polypeptide(L)'
;MLCHADPVTTTWRHLPAPAREIAETATDAVSAAQARDAEAYAPAVERLAAADRAGLVLGGVVRLLLEEGHPDGLDGDDVRQVLEQCVRSAASWWPDVDPHVLLVLLAGALGVYDPGDDENPPAPAAIARHAPLLVADLLAVTGRPFAEYLTAAFAEVARTEMHD
;
A
#
# COMPACT_ATOMS: atom_id res chain seq x y z
N MET A 1 -34.41 -15.90 1.91
CA MET A 1 -33.28 -16.47 1.14
C MET A 1 -32.75 -15.38 0.23
N LEU A 2 -31.80 -14.60 0.74
CA LEU A 2 -31.08 -13.58 -0.03
C LEU A 2 -29.62 -14.00 0.02
N CYS A 3 -29.12 -14.46 -1.11
CA CYS A 3 -27.71 -14.74 -1.32
C CYS A 3 -26.96 -13.41 -1.31
N HIS A 4 -26.23 -13.12 -0.23
CA HIS A 4 -25.23 -12.06 -0.21
C HIS A 4 -23.88 -12.72 -0.49
N ALA A 5 -23.59 -12.96 -1.78
CA ALA A 5 -22.31 -13.45 -2.23
C ALA A 5 -21.54 -12.29 -2.89
N ASP A 6 -20.54 -11.80 -2.14
CA ASP A 6 -19.25 -11.24 -2.55
C ASP A 6 -19.17 -10.19 -3.67
N PRO A 7 -18.88 -8.92 -3.35
CA PRO A 7 -18.27 -8.00 -4.30
C PRO A 7 -16.77 -8.31 -4.54
N VAL A 8 -16.10 -9.06 -3.65
CA VAL A 8 -14.63 -9.18 -3.67
C VAL A 8 -14.12 -10.35 -4.53
N THR A 9 -14.86 -11.45 -4.65
CA THR A 9 -14.32 -12.69 -5.23
C THR A 9 -14.22 -12.70 -6.76
N THR A 10 -14.77 -11.70 -7.46
CA THR A 10 -14.80 -11.69 -8.94
C THR A 10 -13.75 -10.76 -9.57
N THR A 11 -13.28 -9.75 -8.82
CA THR A 11 -12.44 -8.68 -9.37
C THR A 11 -11.08 -9.18 -9.86
N TRP A 12 -10.46 -10.12 -9.15
CA TRP A 12 -9.06 -10.51 -9.39
C TRP A 12 -8.88 -11.84 -10.13
N ARG A 13 -9.96 -12.52 -10.53
CA ARG A 13 -9.89 -13.87 -11.14
C ARG A 13 -9.08 -13.93 -12.44
N HIS A 14 -8.90 -12.79 -13.10
CA HIS A 14 -8.14 -12.67 -14.34
C HIS A 14 -6.62 -12.59 -14.11
N LEU A 15 -6.17 -12.34 -12.86
CA LEU A 15 -4.76 -12.23 -12.52
C LEU A 15 -4.12 -13.62 -12.32
N PRO A 16 -2.82 -13.78 -12.66
CA PRO A 16 -2.04 -14.94 -12.23
C PRO A 16 -2.11 -15.14 -10.71
N ALA A 17 -1.93 -16.39 -10.24
CA ALA A 17 -2.11 -16.73 -8.83
C ALA A 17 -1.30 -15.85 -7.85
N PRO A 18 -0.01 -15.54 -8.08
CA PRO A 18 0.76 -14.67 -7.18
C PRO A 18 0.20 -13.24 -7.11
N ALA A 19 -0.16 -12.65 -8.26
CA ALA A 19 -0.74 -11.31 -8.31
C ALA A 19 -2.12 -11.24 -7.63
N ARG A 20 -2.92 -12.30 -7.77
CA ARG A 20 -4.22 -12.40 -7.09
C ARG A 20 -4.07 -12.50 -5.57
N GLU A 21 -3.08 -13.23 -5.07
CA GLU A 21 -2.80 -13.31 -3.63
C GLU A 21 -2.42 -11.94 -3.04
N ILE A 22 -1.54 -11.18 -3.72
CA ILE A 22 -1.22 -9.80 -3.34
C ILE A 22 -2.51 -8.96 -3.36
N ALA A 23 -3.34 -9.09 -4.40
CA ALA A 23 -4.52 -8.27 -4.54
C ALA A 23 -5.55 -8.49 -3.43
N GLU A 24 -5.81 -9.74 -3.08
CA GLU A 24 -6.74 -10.12 -2.01
C GLU A 24 -6.21 -9.64 -0.65
N THR A 25 -4.96 -9.98 -0.32
CA THR A 25 -4.36 -9.62 0.98
C THR A 25 -4.18 -8.11 1.17
N ALA A 26 -3.79 -7.38 0.11
CA ALA A 26 -3.70 -5.93 0.13
C ALA A 26 -5.07 -5.27 0.26
N THR A 27 -6.10 -5.80 -0.42
CA THR A 27 -7.47 -5.29 -0.30
C THR A 27 -7.99 -5.45 1.12
N ASP A 28 -7.76 -6.60 1.74
CA ASP A 28 -8.15 -6.85 3.14
C ASP A 28 -7.45 -5.87 4.09
N ALA A 29 -6.13 -5.70 3.94
CA ALA A 29 -5.34 -4.84 4.81
C ALA A 29 -5.73 -3.35 4.67
N VAL A 30 -5.89 -2.85 3.44
CA VAL A 30 -6.33 -1.47 3.19
C VAL A 30 -7.75 -1.24 3.70
N SER A 31 -8.66 -2.20 3.50
CA SER A 31 -10.04 -2.09 3.99
C SER A 31 -10.09 -2.05 5.52
N ALA A 32 -9.32 -2.90 6.19
CA ALA A 32 -9.19 -2.88 7.66
C ALA A 32 -8.57 -1.57 8.17
N ALA A 33 -7.57 -1.03 7.46
CA ALA A 33 -6.99 0.29 7.79
C ALA A 33 -7.99 1.44 7.63
N GLN A 34 -8.78 1.45 6.55
CA GLN A 34 -9.85 2.43 6.33
C GLN A 34 -10.93 2.34 7.41
N ALA A 35 -11.27 1.14 7.85
CA ALA A 35 -12.22 0.89 8.93
C ALA A 35 -11.64 1.13 10.34
N ARG A 36 -10.32 1.32 10.47
CA ARG A 36 -9.58 1.37 11.74
C ARG A 36 -9.80 0.13 12.61
N ASP A 37 -9.91 -1.02 11.96
CA ASP A 37 -10.18 -2.30 12.60
C ASP A 37 -8.87 -3.04 12.87
N ALA A 38 -8.32 -2.88 14.07
CA ALA A 38 -7.07 -3.51 14.47
C ALA A 38 -7.14 -5.06 14.47
N GLU A 39 -8.30 -5.64 14.76
CA GLU A 39 -8.50 -7.09 14.82
C GLU A 39 -8.47 -7.70 13.41
N ALA A 40 -9.07 -7.03 12.43
CA ALA A 40 -8.99 -7.42 11.03
C ALA A 40 -7.63 -7.07 10.40
N TYR A 41 -7.00 -5.98 10.84
CA TYR A 41 -5.76 -5.47 10.25
C TYR A 41 -4.58 -6.42 10.49
N ALA A 42 -4.39 -6.87 11.73
CA ALA A 42 -3.26 -7.71 12.12
C ALA A 42 -3.09 -8.98 11.25
N PRO A 43 -4.10 -9.85 11.09
CA PRO A 43 -3.99 -11.04 10.24
C PRO A 43 -3.93 -10.71 8.74
N ALA A 44 -4.45 -9.55 8.31
CA ALA A 44 -4.36 -9.14 6.90
C ALA A 44 -2.93 -8.77 6.52
N VAL A 45 -2.24 -7.99 7.36
CA VAL A 45 -0.84 -7.60 7.10
C VAL A 45 0.14 -8.76 7.24
N GLU A 46 -0.17 -9.77 8.08
CA GLU A 46 0.61 -11.02 8.15
C GLU A 46 0.53 -11.81 6.84
N ARG A 47 -0.67 -11.96 6.27
CA ARG A 47 -0.84 -12.62 4.96
C ARG A 47 -0.18 -11.81 3.84
N LEU A 48 -0.32 -10.49 3.87
CA LEU A 48 0.32 -9.60 2.90
C LEU A 48 1.85 -9.68 2.99
N ALA A 49 2.42 -9.82 4.19
CA ALA A 49 3.87 -9.98 4.38
C ALA A 49 4.40 -11.31 3.80
N ALA A 50 3.55 -12.32 3.69
CA ALA A 50 3.89 -13.61 3.08
C ALA A 50 3.77 -13.60 1.55
N ALA A 51 3.01 -12.65 0.99
CA ALA A 51 2.84 -12.53 -0.45
C ALA A 51 4.11 -11.93 -1.09
N ASP A 52 4.76 -12.72 -1.94
CA ASP A 52 5.97 -12.29 -2.65
C ASP A 52 5.68 -11.03 -3.49
N ARG A 53 6.66 -10.12 -3.58
CA ARG A 53 6.58 -8.85 -4.34
C ARG A 53 5.47 -7.87 -3.90
N ALA A 54 4.76 -8.10 -2.78
CA ALA A 54 3.72 -7.19 -2.29
C ALA A 54 4.22 -5.75 -2.09
N GLY A 55 5.44 -5.58 -1.56
CA GLY A 55 6.06 -4.26 -1.37
C GLY A 55 6.29 -3.49 -2.67
N LEU A 56 6.65 -4.18 -3.75
CA LEU A 56 6.87 -3.56 -5.07
C LEU A 56 5.54 -3.06 -5.68
N VAL A 57 4.48 -3.86 -5.55
CA VAL A 57 3.14 -3.47 -6.03
C VAL A 57 2.58 -2.31 -5.20
N LEU A 58 2.66 -2.37 -3.87
CA LEU A 58 2.16 -1.31 -3.00
C LEU A 58 2.98 -0.01 -3.11
N GLY A 59 4.29 -0.10 -3.34
CA GLY A 59 5.12 1.06 -3.68
C GLY A 59 4.63 1.74 -4.97
N GLY A 60 4.28 0.96 -5.99
CA GLY A 60 3.65 1.47 -7.22
C GLY A 60 2.31 2.16 -6.97
N VAL A 61 1.47 1.61 -6.08
CA VAL A 61 0.21 2.26 -5.69
C VAL A 61 0.45 3.58 -4.96
N VAL A 62 1.38 3.61 -4.00
CA VAL A 62 1.74 4.84 -3.27
C VAL A 62 2.22 5.91 -4.24
N ARG A 63 3.08 5.55 -5.20
CA ARG A 63 3.54 6.48 -6.25
C ARG A 63 2.38 7.08 -7.03
N LEU A 64 1.47 6.25 -7.54
CA LEU A 64 0.29 6.72 -8.29
C LEU A 64 -0.59 7.66 -7.46
N LEU A 65 -0.79 7.35 -6.18
CA LEU A 65 -1.58 8.19 -5.28
C LEU A 65 -0.90 9.53 -4.98
N LEU A 66 0.43 9.54 -4.81
CA LEU A 66 1.19 10.77 -4.61
C LEU A 66 1.15 11.66 -5.86
N GLU A 67 1.33 11.07 -7.04
CA GLU A 67 1.25 11.78 -8.33
C GLU A 67 -0.14 12.37 -8.59
N GLU A 68 -1.20 11.64 -8.26
CA GLU A 68 -2.58 12.15 -8.40
C GLU A 68 -2.87 13.28 -7.39
N GLY A 69 -2.34 13.19 -6.18
CA GLY A 69 -2.49 14.23 -5.15
C GLY A 69 -1.66 15.50 -5.40
N HIS A 70 -0.58 15.40 -6.19
CA HIS A 70 0.41 16.48 -6.39
C HIS A 70 0.79 16.62 -7.87
N PRO A 71 -0.15 17.07 -8.72
CA PRO A 71 0.06 17.16 -10.17
C PRO A 71 1.17 18.15 -10.58
N ASP A 72 1.46 19.13 -9.73
CA ASP A 72 2.52 20.13 -9.94
C ASP A 72 3.90 19.65 -9.45
N GLY A 73 3.97 18.43 -8.89
CA GLY A 73 5.17 17.86 -8.27
C GLY A 73 5.07 17.81 -6.75
N LEU A 74 5.90 16.96 -6.15
CA LEU A 74 6.00 16.73 -4.72
C LEU A 74 7.30 17.32 -4.19
N ASP A 75 7.24 18.17 -3.16
CA ASP A 75 8.42 18.65 -2.46
C ASP A 75 8.60 18.00 -1.06
N GLY A 76 9.66 18.40 -0.35
CA GLY A 76 9.95 17.84 0.97
C GLY A 76 8.95 18.25 2.06
N ASP A 77 8.26 19.39 1.89
CA ASP A 77 7.20 19.82 2.81
C ASP A 77 5.93 19.00 2.58
N ASP A 78 5.60 18.67 1.34
CA ASP A 78 4.50 17.76 0.98
C ASP A 78 4.73 16.37 1.57
N VAL A 79 5.93 15.79 1.40
CA VAL A 79 6.31 14.50 1.99
C VAL A 79 6.14 14.52 3.52
N ARG A 80 6.62 15.59 4.17
CA ARG A 80 6.50 15.75 5.62
C ARG A 80 5.04 15.80 6.05
N GLN A 81 4.20 16.53 5.32
CA GLN A 81 2.77 16.64 5.62
C GLN A 81 2.07 15.29 5.50
N VAL A 82 2.32 14.53 4.43
CA VAL A 82 1.78 13.17 4.24
C VAL A 82 2.21 12.26 5.38
N LEU A 83 3.50 12.26 5.74
CA LEU A 83 4.03 11.46 6.84
C LEU A 83 3.35 11.81 8.18
N GLU A 84 3.32 13.10 8.54
CA GLU A 84 2.73 13.55 9.81
C GLU A 84 1.24 13.21 9.90
N GLN A 85 0.51 13.38 8.80
CA GLN A 85 -0.91 13.06 8.73
C GLN A 85 -1.17 11.56 8.87
N CYS A 86 -0.45 10.73 8.11
CA CYS A 86 -0.59 9.28 8.18
C CYS A 86 -0.25 8.73 9.57
N VAL A 87 0.85 9.19 10.19
CA VAL A 87 1.23 8.79 11.56
C VAL A 87 0.15 9.19 12.56
N ARG A 88 -0.34 10.43 12.50
CA ARG A 88 -1.40 10.92 13.41
C ARG A 88 -2.70 10.13 13.25
N SER A 89 -3.08 9.83 12.01
CA SER A 89 -4.29 9.10 11.65
C SER A 89 -4.22 7.63 12.12
N ALA A 90 -3.06 6.99 11.96
CA ALA A 90 -2.82 5.61 12.36
C ALA A 90 -2.67 5.44 13.89
N ALA A 91 -1.88 6.31 14.55
CA ALA A 91 -1.47 6.14 15.95
C ALA A 91 -2.66 6.07 16.94
N SER A 92 -3.84 6.59 16.58
CA SER A 92 -5.02 6.53 17.44
C SER A 92 -5.63 5.13 17.58
N TRP A 93 -5.34 4.22 16.64
CA TRP A 93 -5.96 2.89 16.58
C TRP A 93 -4.95 1.75 16.33
N TRP A 94 -3.80 2.08 15.74
CA TRP A 94 -2.68 1.17 15.52
C TRP A 94 -1.40 1.73 16.16
N PRO A 95 -1.11 1.40 17.43
CA PRO A 95 0.00 2.00 18.19
C PRO A 95 1.39 1.60 17.67
N ASP A 96 1.48 0.51 16.90
CA ASP A 96 2.72 0.00 16.32
C ASP A 96 3.14 0.71 15.02
N VAL A 97 2.52 1.85 14.68
CA VAL A 97 2.93 2.66 13.53
C VAL A 97 4.31 3.28 13.77
N ASP A 98 5.21 3.05 12.84
CA ASP A 98 6.59 3.54 12.84
C ASP A 98 6.77 4.60 11.73
N PRO A 99 7.00 5.88 12.10
CA PRO A 99 7.26 6.95 11.14
C PRO A 99 8.47 6.70 10.24
N HIS A 100 9.49 5.99 10.71
CA HIS A 100 10.68 5.70 9.92
C HIS A 100 10.36 4.76 8.75
N VAL A 101 9.56 3.72 8.99
CA VAL A 101 9.13 2.78 7.94
C VAL A 101 8.26 3.50 6.90
N LEU A 102 7.36 4.39 7.35
CA LEU A 102 6.56 5.22 6.44
C LEU A 102 7.41 6.16 5.59
N LEU A 103 8.46 6.75 6.16
CA LEU A 103 9.40 7.59 5.42
C LEU A 103 10.14 6.78 4.35
N VAL A 104 10.61 5.57 4.69
CA VAL A 104 11.25 4.65 3.72
C VAL A 104 10.29 4.27 2.60
N LEU A 105 9.01 3.99 2.91
CA LEU A 105 7.97 3.72 1.91
C LEU A 105 7.76 4.89 0.95
N LEU A 106 7.66 6.12 1.47
CA LEU A 106 7.54 7.34 0.66
C LEU A 106 8.77 7.53 -0.22
N ALA A 107 9.96 7.42 0.35
CA ALA A 107 11.22 7.56 -0.37
C ALA A 107 11.39 6.49 -1.46
N GLY A 108 11.01 5.24 -1.18
CA GLY A 108 11.03 4.15 -2.16
C GLY A 108 10.03 4.36 -3.30
N ALA A 109 8.81 4.82 -3.00
CA ALA A 109 7.81 5.14 -4.01
C ALA A 109 8.25 6.28 -4.94
N LEU A 110 9.04 7.22 -4.43
CA LEU A 110 9.62 8.34 -5.18
C LEU A 110 10.94 8.00 -5.89
N GLY A 111 11.46 6.78 -5.71
CA GLY A 111 12.73 6.36 -6.31
C GLY A 111 13.96 7.05 -5.71
N VAL A 112 13.86 7.59 -4.49
CA VAL A 112 14.98 8.27 -3.78
C VAL A 112 15.62 7.41 -2.69
N TYR A 113 15.13 6.19 -2.50
CA TYR A 113 15.67 5.21 -1.55
C TYR A 113 16.15 3.96 -2.29
N ASP A 114 17.41 3.59 -2.06
CA ASP A 114 17.98 2.29 -2.44
C ASP A 114 18.23 1.47 -1.16
N PRO A 115 17.57 0.32 -0.98
CA PRO A 115 17.81 -0.57 0.16
C PRO A 115 19.26 -1.06 0.27
N GLY A 116 20.03 -1.08 -0.84
CA GLY A 116 21.43 -1.49 -0.85
C GLY A 116 22.38 -0.49 -0.18
N ASP A 117 21.96 0.78 -0.08
CA ASP A 117 22.71 1.85 0.58
C ASP A 117 22.33 2.04 2.05
N ASP A 118 21.30 1.31 2.52
CA ASP A 118 20.86 1.33 3.91
C ASP A 118 21.51 0.17 4.70
N GLU A 119 22.18 0.49 5.80
CA GLU A 119 22.78 -0.51 6.67
C GLU A 119 21.73 -1.32 7.46
N ASN A 120 20.53 -0.77 7.66
CA ASN A 120 19.44 -1.40 8.42
C ASN A 120 18.08 -1.16 7.76
N PRO A 121 17.86 -1.66 6.53
CA PRO A 121 16.58 -1.48 5.85
C PRO A 121 15.44 -2.13 6.65
N PRO A 122 14.23 -1.54 6.65
CA PRO A 122 13.07 -2.15 7.29
C PRO A 122 12.82 -3.56 6.76
N ALA A 123 12.49 -4.48 7.67
CA ALA A 123 12.13 -5.83 7.27
C ALA A 123 10.89 -5.84 6.35
N PRO A 124 10.77 -6.80 5.40
CA PRO A 124 9.60 -6.89 4.53
C PRO A 124 8.26 -6.92 5.27
N ALA A 125 8.21 -7.55 6.45
CA ALA A 125 7.02 -7.57 7.31
C ALA A 125 6.68 -6.17 7.88
N ALA A 126 7.69 -5.33 8.16
CA ALA A 126 7.46 -3.95 8.56
C ALA A 126 6.89 -3.14 7.39
N ILE A 127 7.46 -3.29 6.18
CA ILE A 127 6.93 -2.68 4.95
C ILE A 127 5.47 -3.08 4.72
N ALA A 128 5.15 -4.38 4.79
CA ALA A 128 3.79 -4.90 4.62
C ALA A 128 2.80 -4.39 5.68
N ARG A 129 3.27 -4.12 6.91
CA ARG A 129 2.45 -3.56 7.99
C ARG A 129 2.16 -2.07 7.82
N HIS A 130 3.02 -1.32 7.14
CA HIS A 130 2.91 0.14 7.05
C HIS A 130 2.35 0.62 5.72
N ALA A 131 2.60 -0.10 4.63
CA ALA A 131 2.13 0.28 3.31
C ALA A 131 0.59 0.44 3.22
N PRO A 132 -0.24 -0.46 3.80
CA PRO A 132 -1.69 -0.28 3.78
C PRO A 132 -2.19 0.93 4.58
N LEU A 133 -1.49 1.32 5.66
CA LEU A 133 -1.81 2.55 6.41
C LEU A 133 -1.64 3.79 5.53
N LEU A 134 -0.50 3.87 4.84
CA LEU A 134 -0.18 4.97 3.94
C LEU A 134 -1.15 5.02 2.75
N VAL A 135 -1.44 3.86 2.14
CA VAL A 135 -2.41 3.75 1.05
C VAL A 135 -3.79 4.19 1.50
N ALA A 136 -4.27 3.75 2.68
CA ALA A 136 -5.57 4.14 3.19
C ALA A 136 -5.67 5.66 3.45
N ASP A 137 -4.62 6.27 3.99
CA ASP A 137 -4.57 7.72 4.26
C ASP A 137 -4.57 8.53 2.95
N LEU A 138 -3.75 8.14 1.96
CA LEU A 138 -3.71 8.78 0.64
C LEU A 138 -5.02 8.60 -0.14
N LEU A 139 -5.64 7.43 -0.08
CA LEU A 139 -6.94 7.16 -0.73
C LEU A 139 -8.05 8.07 -0.22
N ALA A 140 -8.01 8.45 1.06
CA ALA A 140 -9.01 9.33 1.66
C ALA A 140 -9.07 10.72 0.99
N VAL A 141 -7.98 11.13 0.31
CA VAL A 141 -7.90 12.40 -0.44
C VAL A 141 -8.50 12.26 -1.85
N THR A 142 -8.29 11.12 -2.50
CA THR A 142 -8.65 10.94 -3.93
C THR A 142 -10.12 10.58 -4.16
N GLY A 143 -10.76 9.89 -3.20
CA GLY A 143 -12.14 9.41 -3.33
C GLY A 143 -12.35 8.29 -4.36
N ARG A 144 -11.28 7.79 -4.99
CA ARG A 144 -11.30 6.67 -5.94
C ARG A 144 -11.10 5.32 -5.24
N PRO A 145 -11.63 4.21 -5.78
CA PRO A 145 -11.47 2.90 -5.16
C PRO A 145 -10.03 2.38 -5.30
N PHE A 146 -9.52 1.75 -4.24
CA PHE A 146 -8.20 1.12 -4.20
C PHE A 146 -7.92 0.18 -5.38
N ALA A 147 -8.93 -0.57 -5.83
CA ALA A 147 -8.82 -1.53 -6.92
C ALA A 147 -8.34 -0.91 -8.24
N GLU A 148 -8.64 0.36 -8.51
CA GLU A 148 -8.18 1.05 -9.72
C GLU A 148 -6.67 1.28 -9.70
N TYR A 149 -6.13 1.76 -8.58
CA TYR A 149 -4.69 1.96 -8.41
C TYR A 149 -3.93 0.65 -8.40
N LEU A 150 -4.50 -0.37 -7.75
CA LEU A 150 -3.88 -1.70 -7.70
C LEU A 150 -3.78 -2.33 -9.09
N THR A 151 -4.83 -2.19 -9.92
CA THR A 151 -4.81 -2.63 -11.32
C THR A 151 -3.73 -1.91 -12.13
N ALA A 152 -3.63 -0.58 -11.96
CA ALA A 152 -2.61 0.22 -12.63
C ALA A 152 -1.18 -0.17 -12.19
N ALA A 153 -0.98 -0.43 -10.90
CA ALA A 153 0.30 -0.89 -10.36
C ALA A 153 0.70 -2.26 -10.94
N PHE A 154 -0.22 -3.22 -11.04
CA PHE A 154 0.10 -4.51 -11.69
C PHE A 154 0.48 -4.33 -13.17
N ALA A 155 -0.22 -3.46 -13.91
CA ALA A 155 0.11 -3.18 -15.30
C ALA A 155 1.50 -2.52 -15.46
N GLU A 156 1.89 -1.67 -14.50
CA GLU A 156 3.22 -1.06 -14.44
C GLU A 156 4.31 -2.12 -14.25
N VAL A 157 4.16 -2.97 -13.23
CA VAL A 157 5.11 -4.04 -12.92
C VAL A 157 5.29 -4.98 -14.10
N ALA A 158 4.19 -5.42 -14.71
CA ALA A 158 4.23 -6.31 -15.86
C ALA A 158 4.98 -5.68 -17.05
N ARG A 159 4.85 -4.36 -17.27
CA ARG A 159 5.55 -3.68 -18.36
C ARG A 159 7.04 -3.57 -18.11
N THR A 160 7.45 -3.26 -16.88
CA THR A 160 8.86 -3.21 -16.50
C THR A 160 9.52 -4.58 -16.67
N GLU A 161 8.86 -5.65 -16.22
CA GLU A 161 9.37 -7.03 -16.35
C GLU A 161 9.44 -7.53 -17.81
N MET A 162 8.68 -6.93 -18.74
CA MET A 162 8.78 -7.23 -20.17
C MET A 162 9.94 -6.51 -20.86
N HIS A 163 10.47 -5.44 -20.25
CA HIS A 163 11.48 -4.56 -20.85
C HIS A 163 12.89 -4.77 -20.27
N ASP A 164 13.01 -5.53 -19.17
CA ASP A 164 14.27 -6.09 -18.63
C ASP A 164 14.60 -7.46 -19.24
#